data_AF-A0A1Q5STZ1-F1
#
_entry.id   AF-A0A1Q5STZ1-F1
#
_cell.length_a   1.000
_cell.length_b   1.000
_cell.length_c   1.000
_cell.angle_alpha   90.00
_cell.angle_beta   90.00
_cell.angle_gamma   90.00
#
_symmetry.space_group_name_H-M   'P 1'
#
loop_
_entity.id
_entity.type
_entity.pdbx_description
1 polymer ?
#
loop_
_entity_poly.entity_id
_entity_poly.type
_entity_poly.pdbx_seq_one_letter_code
_entity_poly.pdbx_strand_id
1 'polypeptide(L)' 'MLQITLPPISEDDALELQVYISCGESVFGQPESQTLREFIDFLYKKCREIEAERWRNDPQSWGACSKWPYEDDLPF' A
#
# COMPACT_ATOMS: atom_id res chain seq x y z
N MET A 1 -6.90 -7.03 20.81
CA MET A 1 -6.75 -6.35 19.49
C MET A 1 -7.36 -4.98 19.62
N LEU A 2 -6.56 -3.93 19.49
CA LEU A 2 -7.07 -2.56 19.36
C LEU A 2 -7.66 -2.41 17.96
N GLN A 3 -8.93 -2.03 17.88
CA GLN A 3 -9.60 -1.78 16.62
C GLN A 3 -9.26 -0.35 16.18
N ILE A 4 -8.14 -0.20 15.49
CA ILE A 4 -7.70 1.08 14.95
C ILE A 4 -8.55 1.38 13.72
N THR A 5 -9.50 2.30 13.84
CA THR A 5 -10.16 2.92 12.69
C THR A 5 -9.37 4.17 12.31
N LEU A 6 -8.95 4.24 11.05
CA LEU A 6 -8.43 5.51 10.52
C LEU A 6 -9.53 6.57 10.69
N PRO A 7 -9.18 7.80 11.08
CA PRO A 7 -10.11 8.93 10.96
C PRO A 7 -10.59 9.04 9.50
N PRO A 8 -11.68 9.77 9.22
CA PRO A 8 -12.16 9.98 7.85
C PRO A 8 -11.16 10.84 7.06
N ILE A 9 -10.07 10.22 6.64
CA ILE A 9 -9.06 10.75 5.73
C ILE A 9 -9.34 10.20 4.35
N SER A 10 -9.04 10.98 3.31
CA SER A 10 -9.17 10.47 1.95
C SER A 10 -8.12 9.38 1.68
N GLU A 11 -8.36 8.56 0.66
CA GLU A 11 -7.37 7.56 0.22
C GLU A 11 -6.05 8.22 -0.19
N ASP A 12 -6.12 9.39 -0.84
CA ASP A 12 -4.93 10.14 -1.25
C ASP A 12 -4.13 10.64 -0.05
N ASP A 13 -4.82 11.15 0.98
CA ASP A 13 -4.16 11.57 2.22
C ASP A 13 -3.49 10.38 2.93
N ALA A 14 -4.12 9.20 2.89
CA ALA A 14 -3.54 7.99 3.47
C ALA A 14 -2.25 7.56 2.75
N LEU A 15 -2.24 7.64 1.41
CA LEU A 15 -1.06 7.36 0.59
C LEU A 15 0.04 8.41 0.80
N GLU A 16 -0.31 9.69 0.93
CA GLU A 16 0.69 10.74 1.22
C GLU A 16 1.30 10.54 2.63
N LEU A 17 0.46 10.22 3.62
CA LEU A 17 0.91 9.92 4.97
C LEU A 17 1.88 8.73 5.01
N GLN A 18 1.63 7.69 4.20
CA GLN A 18 2.53 6.56 4.05
C GLN A 18 3.93 7.00 3.60
N VAL A 19 4.01 7.95 2.65
CA VAL A 19 5.28 8.49 2.15
C VAL A 19 6.05 9.18 3.26
N TYR A 20 5.40 10.08 4.03
CA TYR A 20 6.06 10.77 5.14
C TYR A 20 6.55 9.80 6.21
N ILE A 21 5.74 8.80 6.57
CA ILE A 21 6.13 7.80 7.58
C ILE A 21 7.31 6.98 7.07
N SER A 22 7.29 6.53 5.82
CA SER A 22 8.42 5.78 5.24
C SER A 22 9.72 6.60 5.21
N CYS A 23 9.62 7.90 4.94
CA CYS A 23 10.75 8.82 5.00
C CYS A 23 11.27 8.93 6.44
N GLY A 24 10.36 9.12 7.41
CA GLY A 24 10.70 9.13 8.84
C GLY A 24 11.41 7.85 9.29
N GLU A 25 10.89 6.69 8.92
CA GLU A 25 11.52 5.40 9.26
C GLU A 25 12.89 5.22 8.61
N SER A 26 13.10 5.75 7.40
CA SER A 26 14.41 5.68 6.72
C SER A 26 15.48 6.54 7.40
N VAL A 27 15.09 7.67 8.01
CA VAL A 27 16.00 8.63 8.65
C VAL A 27 16.21 8.31 10.13
N PHE A 28 15.14 7.94 10.83
CA PHE A 28 15.14 7.79 12.29
C PHE A 28 15.02 6.33 12.76
N GLY A 29 14.81 5.38 11.84
CA GLY A 29 14.52 3.99 12.18
C GLY A 29 13.07 3.79 12.60
N GLN A 30 12.73 2.57 13.01
CA GLN A 30 11.38 2.23 13.43
C GLN A 30 11.05 2.82 14.81
N PRO A 31 9.80 3.26 15.04
CA PRO A 31 9.39 3.79 16.34
C PRO A 31 9.52 2.72 17.43
N GLU A 32 9.86 3.10 18.67
CA GLU A 32 9.97 2.14 19.78
C GLU A 32 8.62 1.73 20.36
N SER A 33 7.59 2.58 20.20
CA SER A 33 6.25 2.34 20.71
C SER A 33 5.56 1.21 19.93
N GLN A 34 5.16 0.15 20.64
CA GLN A 34 4.42 -0.97 20.07
C GLN A 34 3.12 -0.50 19.40
N THR A 35 2.33 0.35 20.07
CA THR A 35 1.07 0.86 19.52
C THR A 35 1.29 1.66 18.24
N LEU A 36 2.41 2.40 18.15
CA LEU A 36 2.74 3.18 16.96
C LEU A 36 3.17 2.27 15.80
N ARG A 37 3.92 1.19 16.08
CA ARG A 37 4.24 0.17 15.08
C ARG A 37 2.97 -0.49 14.54
N GLU A 38 2.07 -0.92 15.43
CA GLU A 38 0.80 -1.54 15.04
C GLU A 38 -0.05 -0.60 14.18
N PHE A 39 -0.04 0.70 14.48
CA PHE A 39 -0.71 1.72 13.66
C PHE A 39 -0.06 1.86 12.27
N ILE A 40 1.26 1.93 12.19
CA ILE A 40 1.99 2.05 10.93
C ILE A 40 1.77 0.81 10.05
N ASP A 41 1.86 -0.38 10.63
CA ASP A 41 1.59 -1.65 9.92
C ASP A 41 0.16 -1.70 9.38
N PHE A 42 -0.80 -1.23 10.17
CA PHE A 42 -2.20 -1.10 9.75
C PHE A 42 -2.34 -0.12 8.58
N LEU A 43 -1.68 1.05 8.64
CA LEU A 43 -1.69 2.03 7.56
C LEU A 43 -1.08 1.46 6.27
N TYR A 44 0.08 0.80 6.36
CA TYR A 44 0.71 0.16 5.20
C TYR A 44 -0.18 -0.91 4.57
N LYS A 45 -0.87 -1.70 5.38
CA LYS A 45 -1.84 -2.67 4.87
C LYS A 45 -2.98 -1.99 4.13
N LYS A 46 -3.54 -0.90 4.68
CA LYS A 46 -4.62 -0.15 4.06
C LYS A 46 -4.21 0.52 2.74
N CYS A 47 -3.02 1.09 2.69
CA CYS A 47 -2.49 1.69 1.45
C CYS A 47 -2.34 0.66 0.33
N ARG A 48 -1.85 -0.55 0.64
CA ARG A 48 -1.80 -1.65 -0.35
C ARG A 48 -3.19 -2.07 -0.83
N GLU A 49 -4.20 -2.07 0.05
CA GLU A 49 -5.58 -2.37 -0.35
C GLU A 49 -6.11 -1.30 -1.32
N ILE A 50 -5.86 -0.02 -1.04
CA ILE A 50 -6.21 1.12 -1.90
C ILE A 50 -5.52 1.01 -3.26
N GLU A 51 -4.20 0.81 -3.29
CA GLU A 51 -3.44 0.70 -4.54
C GLU A 51 -3.89 -0.52 -5.36
N ALA A 52 -4.16 -1.66 -4.70
CA ALA A 52 -4.66 -2.86 -5.38
C ALA A 52 -6.07 -2.66 -5.95
N GLU A 53 -6.91 -1.84 -5.31
CA GLU A 53 -8.21 -1.46 -5.85
C GLU A 53 -8.08 -0.50 -7.02
N ARG A 54 -7.23 0.53 -6.92
CA ARG A 54 -6.92 1.45 -8.03
C ARG A 54 -6.40 0.69 -9.25
N TRP A 55 -5.45 -0.23 -9.06
CA TRP A 55 -4.90 -1.05 -10.13
C TRP A 55 -5.94 -1.98 -10.78
N ARG A 56 -6.83 -2.58 -9.98
CA ARG A 56 -7.94 -3.41 -10.51
C ARG A 56 -8.95 -2.58 -11.30
N ASN A 57 -9.18 -1.34 -10.87
CA ASN A 57 -10.17 -0.46 -11.48
C ASN A 57 -9.64 0.33 -12.69
N ASP A 58 -8.32 0.37 -12.91
CA ASP A 58 -7.71 1.02 -14.07
C ASP A 58 -7.52 0.02 -15.24
N PRO A 59 -8.26 0.18 -16.35
CA PRO A 59 -8.13 -0.69 -17.53
C PRO A 59 -6.73 -0.66 -18.17
N GLN A 60 -5.96 0.42 -18.02
CA GLN A 60 -4.59 0.50 -18.54
C GLN A 60 -3.64 -0.43 -17.78
N SER A 61 -3.96 -0.73 -16.52
CA SER A 61 -3.17 -1.57 -15.63
C SER A 61 -3.36 -3.08 -15.90
N TRP A 62 -4.39 -3.48 -16.65
CA TRP A 62 -4.72 -4.89 -16.94
C TRP A 62 -3.73 -5.58 -17.90
N GLY A 63 -3.06 -4.81 -18.76
CA GLY A 63 -2.01 -5.32 -19.66
C GLY A 63 -0.58 -5.05 -19.18
N ALA A 64 -0.40 -4.23 -18.14
CA ALA A 64 0.92 -3.87 -17.63
C ALA A 64 1.60 -5.01 -16.84
N CYS A 65 0.82 -6.00 -16.36
CA CYS A 65 1.35 -7.23 -15.74
C CYS A 65 1.70 -8.33 -16.76
N SER A 66 1.39 -8.17 -18.05
CA SER A 66 1.68 -9.14 -19.12
C SER A 66 3.02 -8.83 -19.77
N LYS A 67 4.10 -9.14 -19.03
CA LYS A 67 5.42 -9.52 -19.57
C LYS A 67 6.11 -10.45 -18.57
N TRP A 68 5.46 -11.55 -18.21
CA TRP A 68 6.23 -12.73 -17.86
C TRP A 68 6.91 -13.22 -19.15
N PRO A 69 8.22 -13.54 -19.16
CA PRO A 69 8.98 -13.84 -20.39
C PRO A 69 8.54 -15.14 -21.10
N TYR A 70 7.42 -15.74 -20.71
CA TYR A 70 6.89 -17.01 -21.18
C TYR A 70 5.43 -16.93 -21.68
N GLU A 71 4.86 -15.73 -21.86
CA GLU A 71 3.50 -15.62 -22.43
C GLU A 71 3.45 -15.79 -23.96
N ASP A 72 4.60 -15.83 -24.64
CA ASP A 72 4.69 -16.29 -26.04
C ASP A 72 4.40 -17.80 -26.20
N ASP A 73 4.31 -18.56 -25.09
CA ASP A 73 4.02 -20.01 -25.06
C ASP A 73 2.62 -20.36 -24.52
N LEU A 74 1.69 -19.40 -24.37
CA LEU A 74 0.31 -19.73 -24.02
C LEU A 74 -0.44 -20.23 -25.28
N PRO A 75 -0.94 -21.48 -25.30
CA PRO A 75 -1.81 -21.91 -26.37
C PRO A 75 -3.20 -21.34 -26.06
N PHE A 76 -3.51 -20.20 -26.67
CA PHE A 76 -4.81 -19.51 -26.69
C PHE A 76 -5.44 -19.12 -25.33
#